data_AF-A0A9E3NKH8-F1
#
_entry.id   AF-A0A9E3NKH8-F1
#
_cell.length_a   1.000
_cell.length_b   1.000
_cell.length_c   1.000
_cell.angle_alpha   90.00
_cell.angle_beta   90.00
_cell.angle_gamma   90.00
#
_symmetry.space_group_name_H-M   'P 1'
#
loop_
_entity.id
_entity.type
_entity.pdbx_description
1 polymer ?
#
loop_
_entity_poly.entity_id
_entity_poly.type
_entity_poly.pdbx_seq_one_letter_code
_entity_poly.pdbx_strand_id
1 'polypeptide(L)'
;MGVFVLKILFGIFLTLIYTYYYTDRSTSDIYKYFDDSKIMFDALKTNLTDFLKMLFGLDFDKEYFDKNYYTHMNFWYRKYESNMFSDSHIIIRFNAFVRLFSMGNIYVHNVFINFISLLGLTALFKFFKPFFTAKTRVLFYAIFLIPSVLFWGSGLLKESFILFGLGFLLLSLQQLFIHFKWYYLIIILLSFIILLYTKYYVLSALILPLSSYLIYNKIMRNKLIISYLFAFILLLSLAFIAWISKGFNPFDLIVNKHQEFFRFNTIFPSNSSFEMPYLIDWWSVIKYTPNAWVNTLIRPYLWESKSPFVLISSLENLIFIGLLILAMLFPNRKNVNWFYVVFCLSFVMVLFSIIGLTIPIFGALVRYKVPGLPFLAIALLFLIDTDLLKTKFTFLKKII
;
A
#
# COMPACT_ATOMS: atom_id res chain seq x y z
N MET A 1 19.75 0.93 12.51
CA MET A 1 20.43 -0.30 12.04
C MET A 1 19.55 -1.54 12.22
N GLY A 2 19.01 -1.82 13.42
CA GLY A 2 18.21 -3.03 13.69
C GLY A 2 17.02 -3.30 12.74
N VAL A 3 16.16 -2.31 12.47
CA VAL A 3 15.01 -2.50 11.55
C VAL A 3 15.45 -2.83 10.13
N PHE A 4 16.54 -2.24 9.65
CA PHE A 4 17.01 -2.51 8.30
C PHE A 4 17.47 -3.95 8.14
N VAL A 5 18.23 -4.45 9.12
CA VAL A 5 18.64 -5.87 9.17
C VAL A 5 17.41 -6.77 9.24
N LEU A 6 16.43 -6.44 10.09
CA LEU A 6 15.18 -7.19 10.19
C LEU A 6 14.48 -7.27 8.82
N LYS A 7 14.35 -6.14 8.12
CA LYS A 7 13.75 -6.09 6.79
C LYS A 7 14.51 -6.93 5.77
N ILE A 8 15.85 -6.88 5.76
CA ILE A 8 16.67 -7.74 4.89
C ILE A 8 16.40 -9.23 5.20
N LEU A 9 16.36 -9.63 6.47
CA LEU A 9 16.05 -11.01 6.85
C LEU A 9 14.67 -11.45 6.36
N PHE A 10 13.65 -10.60 6.51
CA PHE A 10 12.31 -10.87 5.99
C PHE A 10 12.28 -10.93 4.45
N GLY A 11 13.05 -10.09 3.76
CA GLY A 11 13.19 -10.13 2.31
C GLY A 11 13.86 -11.42 1.82
N ILE A 12 14.94 -11.86 2.48
CA ILE A 12 15.60 -13.15 2.21
C ILE A 12 14.61 -14.29 2.47
N PHE A 13 13.93 -14.27 3.61
CA PHE A 13 12.94 -15.29 3.98
C PHE A 13 11.82 -15.40 2.93
N LEU A 14 11.28 -14.27 2.47
CA LEU A 14 10.28 -14.25 1.40
C LEU A 14 10.83 -14.86 0.10
N THR A 15 12.05 -14.50 -0.29
CA THR A 15 12.69 -15.10 -1.48
C THR A 15 12.83 -16.61 -1.32
N LEU A 16 13.30 -17.11 -0.17
CA LEU A 16 13.43 -18.55 0.09
C LEU A 16 12.08 -19.27 0.02
N ILE A 17 11.01 -18.67 0.54
CA ILE A 17 9.65 -19.22 0.43
C ILE A 17 9.23 -19.39 -1.02
N TYR A 18 9.41 -18.35 -1.85
CA TYR A 18 9.07 -18.43 -3.26
C TYR A 18 10.05 -19.29 -4.07
N THR A 19 11.20 -19.66 -3.52
CA THR A 19 12.10 -20.65 -4.15
C THR A 19 11.69 -22.08 -3.81
N TYR A 20 11.44 -22.36 -2.53
CA TYR A 20 11.34 -23.74 -2.02
C TYR A 20 9.91 -24.20 -1.73
N TYR A 21 8.99 -23.28 -1.43
CA TYR A 21 7.60 -23.62 -1.11
C TYR A 21 6.65 -23.34 -2.28
N TYR A 22 6.78 -22.18 -2.92
CA TYR A 22 6.06 -21.83 -4.15
C TYR A 22 6.98 -21.97 -5.35
N THR A 23 7.33 -23.22 -5.69
CA THR A 23 8.42 -23.55 -6.62
C THR A 23 8.21 -23.09 -8.06
N ASP A 24 6.97 -22.77 -8.45
CA ASP A 24 6.70 -22.24 -9.78
C ASP A 24 7.15 -20.77 -9.88
N ARG A 25 8.33 -20.59 -10.47
CA ARG A 25 8.95 -19.29 -10.71
C ARG A 25 8.12 -18.40 -11.63
N SER A 26 7.38 -18.98 -12.58
CA SER A 26 6.65 -18.23 -13.61
C SER A 26 5.42 -17.50 -13.05
N THR A 27 4.82 -18.03 -11.98
CA THR A 27 3.65 -17.45 -11.31
C THR A 27 4.01 -16.57 -10.12
N SER A 28 5.26 -16.62 -9.66
CA SER A 28 5.75 -15.83 -8.52
C SER A 28 6.04 -14.38 -8.89
N ASP A 29 5.34 -13.44 -8.23
CA ASP A 29 5.51 -11.99 -8.44
C ASP A 29 6.96 -11.52 -8.25
N ILE A 30 7.70 -12.08 -7.28
CA ILE A 30 9.08 -11.65 -7.04
C ILE A 30 10.04 -12.06 -8.17
N TYR A 31 9.76 -13.18 -8.83
CA TYR A 31 10.62 -13.72 -9.87
C TYR A 31 10.25 -13.21 -11.25
N LYS A 32 8.97 -13.13 -11.57
CA LYS A 32 8.53 -12.70 -12.90
C LYS A 32 9.00 -11.28 -13.25
N TYR A 33 8.88 -10.33 -12.31
CA TYR A 33 9.37 -8.96 -12.53
C TYR A 33 10.89 -8.88 -12.54
N PHE A 34 11.54 -9.76 -11.79
CA PHE A 34 12.99 -9.87 -11.78
C PHE A 34 13.49 -10.44 -13.11
N ASP A 35 12.86 -11.48 -13.64
CA ASP A 35 13.27 -12.14 -14.88
C ASP A 35 13.02 -11.26 -16.10
N ASP A 36 11.87 -10.58 -16.18
CA ASP A 36 11.59 -9.62 -17.27
C ASP A 36 12.62 -8.48 -17.30
N SER A 37 13.10 -8.04 -16.13
CA SER A 37 14.14 -6.99 -16.07
C SER A 37 15.48 -7.43 -16.64
N LYS A 38 15.71 -8.75 -16.77
CA LYS A 38 16.93 -9.28 -17.40
C LYS A 38 16.96 -8.94 -18.89
N ILE A 39 15.82 -9.03 -19.58
CA ILE A 39 15.71 -8.70 -21.02
C ILE A 39 16.09 -7.24 -21.25
N MET A 40 15.56 -6.35 -20.40
CA MET A 40 15.92 -4.93 -20.43
C MET A 40 17.43 -4.75 -20.17
N PHE A 41 17.97 -5.39 -19.13
CA PHE A 41 19.38 -5.29 -18.77
C PHE A 41 20.32 -5.85 -19.85
N ASP A 42 19.97 -6.95 -20.51
CA ASP A 42 20.79 -7.55 -21.56
C ASP A 42 20.90 -6.64 -22.80
N ALA A 43 19.96 -5.70 -23.00
CA ALA A 43 20.06 -4.66 -24.03
C ALA A 43 21.32 -3.79 -23.88
N LEU A 44 21.93 -3.70 -22.68
CA LEU A 44 23.21 -3.00 -22.50
C LEU A 44 24.34 -3.55 -23.38
N LYS A 45 24.28 -4.85 -23.72
CA LYS A 45 25.30 -5.52 -24.53
C LYS A 45 25.17 -5.19 -26.02
N THR A 46 23.96 -4.89 -26.47
CA THR A 46 23.65 -4.67 -27.89
C THR A 46 23.43 -3.19 -28.20
N ASN A 47 22.67 -2.49 -27.36
CA ASN A 47 22.33 -1.08 -27.53
C ASN A 47 22.06 -0.37 -26.19
N LEU A 48 23.06 0.37 -25.69
CA LEU A 48 22.96 1.19 -24.48
C LEU A 48 21.80 2.21 -24.56
N THR A 49 21.52 2.76 -25.74
CA THR A 49 20.46 3.77 -25.89
C THR A 49 19.08 3.17 -25.67
N ASP A 50 18.86 1.92 -26.10
CA ASP A 50 17.60 1.22 -25.88
C ASP A 50 17.39 0.90 -24.41
N PHE A 51 18.44 0.47 -23.70
CA PHE A 51 18.39 0.28 -22.25
C PHE A 51 17.94 1.56 -21.53
N LEU A 52 18.57 2.70 -21.84
CA LEU A 52 18.23 3.98 -21.20
C LEU A 52 16.80 4.42 -21.55
N LYS A 53 16.37 4.25 -22.81
CA LYS A 53 15.00 4.57 -23.24
C LYS A 53 13.97 3.72 -22.50
N MET A 54 14.16 2.40 -22.44
CA MET A 54 13.27 1.50 -21.69
C MET A 54 13.25 1.82 -20.19
N LEU A 55 14.42 2.13 -19.61
CA LEU A 55 14.56 2.39 -18.17
C LEU A 55 13.82 3.66 -17.73
N PHE A 56 13.95 4.74 -18.52
CA PHE A 56 13.35 6.04 -18.19
C PHE A 56 11.95 6.26 -18.78
N GLY A 57 11.46 5.34 -19.62
CA GLY A 57 10.17 5.51 -20.28
C GLY A 57 10.20 6.46 -21.47
N LEU A 58 11.34 6.52 -22.17
CA LEU A 58 11.56 7.33 -23.39
C LEU A 58 11.48 6.47 -24.67
N ASP A 59 10.85 5.31 -24.55
CA ASP A 59 10.58 4.31 -25.58
C ASP A 59 9.35 4.67 -26.43
N PHE A 60 9.39 5.84 -27.08
CA PHE A 60 8.25 6.36 -27.84
C PHE A 60 7.88 5.53 -29.08
N ASP A 61 8.86 4.83 -29.67
CA ASP A 61 8.65 3.92 -30.80
C ASP A 61 8.18 2.55 -30.30
N LYS A 62 6.89 2.46 -29.98
CA LYS A 62 6.31 1.27 -29.35
C LYS A 62 6.49 0.00 -30.19
N GLU A 63 6.34 0.09 -31.51
CA GLU A 63 6.47 -1.09 -32.39
C GLU A 63 7.89 -1.65 -32.36
N TYR A 64 8.90 -0.77 -32.41
CA TYR A 64 10.30 -1.17 -32.27
C TYR A 64 10.57 -1.85 -30.93
N PHE A 65 10.17 -1.23 -29.81
CA PHE A 65 10.45 -1.79 -28.48
C PHE A 65 9.64 -3.05 -28.19
N ASP A 66 8.41 -3.15 -28.69
CA ASP A 66 7.58 -4.36 -28.58
C ASP A 66 8.23 -5.54 -29.29
N LYS A 67 8.60 -5.35 -30.56
CA LYS A 67 9.20 -6.40 -31.38
C LYS A 67 10.54 -6.87 -30.82
N ASN A 68 11.38 -5.95 -30.36
CA ASN A 68 12.74 -6.29 -29.94
C ASN A 68 12.84 -6.72 -28.47
N TYR A 69 11.98 -6.22 -27.59
CA TYR A 69 12.15 -6.41 -26.14
C TYR A 69 10.86 -6.85 -25.43
N TYR A 70 9.79 -6.08 -25.51
CA TYR A 70 8.65 -6.25 -24.59
C TYR A 70 7.79 -7.49 -24.84
N THR A 71 7.71 -7.97 -26.08
CA THR A 71 7.01 -9.24 -26.39
C THR A 71 7.72 -10.47 -25.82
N HIS A 72 9.01 -10.37 -25.51
CA HIS A 72 9.78 -11.42 -24.83
C HIS A 72 9.60 -11.40 -23.30
N MET A 73 9.00 -10.34 -22.75
CA MET A 73 8.72 -10.20 -21.32
C MET A 73 7.35 -10.80 -20.99
N ASN A 74 7.28 -11.57 -19.92
CA ASN A 74 6.06 -12.31 -19.56
C ASN A 74 4.99 -11.43 -18.91
N PHE A 75 5.39 -10.39 -18.18
CA PHE A 75 4.50 -9.56 -17.36
C PHE A 75 4.66 -8.06 -17.62
N TRP A 76 5.27 -7.69 -18.74
CA TRP A 76 5.21 -6.32 -19.24
C TRP A 76 3.78 -5.97 -19.72
N TYR A 77 3.17 -6.89 -20.47
CA TYR A 77 1.77 -6.85 -20.87
C TYR A 77 0.98 -7.95 -20.17
N ARG A 78 -0.14 -7.62 -19.54
CA ARG A 78 -1.01 -8.61 -18.91
C ARG A 78 -2.23 -8.90 -19.77
N LYS A 79 -2.52 -10.18 -19.97
CA LYS A 79 -3.62 -10.69 -20.83
C LYS A 79 -5.02 -10.19 -20.44
N TYR A 80 -5.23 -9.75 -19.20
CA TYR A 80 -6.55 -9.36 -18.67
C TYR A 80 -6.57 -7.97 -18.00
N GLU A 81 -5.59 -7.11 -18.29
CA GLU A 81 -5.46 -5.83 -17.59
C GLU A 81 -6.43 -4.77 -18.09
N SER A 82 -7.28 -4.27 -17.18
CA SER A 82 -8.16 -3.12 -17.39
C SER A 82 -7.58 -1.81 -16.84
N ASN A 83 -6.35 -1.84 -16.31
CA ASN A 83 -5.74 -0.69 -15.65
C ASN A 83 -5.38 0.40 -16.68
N MET A 84 -5.60 1.66 -16.31
CA MET A 84 -5.14 2.80 -17.10
C MET A 84 -3.61 2.88 -17.21
N PHE A 85 -2.90 2.31 -16.23
CA PHE A 85 -1.44 2.27 -16.16
C PHE A 85 -0.98 0.86 -15.79
N SER A 86 0.05 0.35 -16.47
CA SER A 86 0.65 -0.94 -16.10
C SER A 86 1.41 -0.80 -14.78
N ASP A 87 0.91 -1.50 -13.77
CA ASP A 87 1.49 -1.45 -12.43
C ASP A 87 2.82 -2.23 -12.32
N SER A 88 3.21 -2.97 -13.36
CA SER A 88 4.35 -3.90 -13.33
C SER A 88 5.64 -3.26 -13.84
N HIS A 89 5.55 -2.23 -14.68
CA HIS A 89 6.72 -1.62 -15.33
C HIS A 89 7.68 -0.99 -14.32
N ILE A 90 7.17 -0.37 -13.25
CA ILE A 90 8.02 0.29 -12.24
C ILE A 90 8.95 -0.68 -11.51
N ILE A 91 8.47 -1.87 -11.14
CA ILE A 91 9.29 -2.88 -10.47
C ILE A 91 10.26 -3.57 -11.45
N ILE A 92 9.86 -3.76 -12.72
CA ILE A 92 10.74 -4.27 -13.78
C ILE A 92 11.89 -3.28 -14.04
N ARG A 93 11.59 -2.00 -14.23
CA ARG A 93 12.59 -0.93 -14.43
C ARG A 93 13.52 -0.79 -13.22
N PHE A 94 12.98 -0.84 -12.01
CA PHE A 94 13.79 -0.86 -10.80
C PHE A 94 14.77 -2.03 -10.79
N ASN A 95 14.30 -3.24 -11.09
CA ASN A 95 15.18 -4.40 -11.14
C ASN A 95 16.24 -4.25 -12.24
N ALA A 96 15.88 -3.72 -13.42
CA ALA A 96 16.83 -3.49 -14.51
C ALA A 96 17.94 -2.51 -14.10
N PHE A 97 17.58 -1.44 -13.37
CA PHE A 97 18.55 -0.51 -12.79
C PHE A 97 19.45 -1.19 -11.75
N VAL A 98 18.88 -1.95 -10.81
CA VAL A 98 19.68 -2.59 -9.75
C VAL A 98 20.61 -3.69 -10.32
N ARG A 99 20.26 -4.30 -11.46
CA ARG A 99 21.14 -5.25 -12.16
C ARG A 99 22.50 -4.68 -12.54
N LEU A 100 22.59 -3.36 -12.75
CA LEU A 100 23.87 -2.65 -12.97
C LEU A 100 24.87 -2.87 -11.82
N PHE A 101 24.36 -3.03 -10.60
CA PHE A 101 25.18 -3.23 -9.40
C PHE A 101 25.18 -4.69 -8.92
N SER A 102 24.08 -5.41 -9.13
CA SER A 102 23.90 -6.77 -8.58
C SER A 102 24.44 -7.88 -9.46
N MET A 103 24.71 -7.61 -10.74
CA MET A 103 25.00 -8.63 -11.77
C MET A 103 23.94 -9.75 -11.82
N GLY A 104 22.70 -9.46 -11.42
CA GLY A 104 21.60 -10.43 -11.39
C GLY A 104 21.51 -11.27 -10.12
N ASN A 105 22.14 -10.87 -9.01
CA ASN A 105 21.90 -11.49 -7.71
C ASN A 105 20.64 -10.89 -7.03
N ILE A 106 19.57 -11.68 -6.89
CA ILE A 106 18.28 -11.23 -6.32
C ILE A 106 18.39 -10.75 -4.87
N TYR A 107 19.34 -11.25 -4.07
CA TYR A 107 19.50 -10.83 -2.69
C TYR A 107 20.06 -9.40 -2.59
N VAL A 108 20.87 -8.97 -3.55
CA VAL A 108 21.30 -7.57 -3.65
C VAL A 108 20.09 -6.68 -3.93
N HIS A 109 19.18 -7.11 -4.81
CA HIS A 109 17.93 -6.37 -5.05
C HIS A 109 17.07 -6.24 -3.79
N ASN A 110 17.01 -7.30 -2.98
CA ASN A 110 16.36 -7.24 -1.68
C ASN A 110 16.98 -6.16 -0.78
N VAL A 111 18.30 -5.97 -0.78
CA VAL A 111 18.92 -4.88 0.02
C VAL A 111 18.44 -3.50 -0.46
N PHE A 112 18.45 -3.25 -1.78
CA PHE A 112 18.03 -1.96 -2.35
C PHE A 112 16.54 -1.68 -2.10
N ILE A 113 15.65 -2.66 -2.34
CA ILE A 113 14.20 -2.44 -2.16
C ILE A 113 13.83 -2.26 -0.68
N ASN A 114 14.55 -2.95 0.23
CA ASN A 114 14.38 -2.77 1.67
C ASN A 114 14.82 -1.39 2.14
N PHE A 115 15.85 -0.82 1.50
CA PHE A 115 16.29 0.54 1.81
C PHE A 115 15.23 1.56 1.40
N ILE A 116 14.66 1.43 0.20
CA ILE A 116 13.54 2.27 -0.28
C ILE A 116 12.34 2.18 0.69
N SER A 117 11.92 0.97 1.03
CA SER A 117 10.82 0.73 1.97
C SER A 117 11.08 1.37 3.35
N LEU A 118 12.31 1.25 3.87
CA LEU A 118 12.70 1.84 5.14
C LEU A 118 12.68 3.37 5.12
N LEU A 119 13.13 4.00 4.02
CA LEU A 119 13.04 5.46 3.86
C LEU A 119 11.59 5.94 3.92
N GLY A 120 10.67 5.22 3.27
CA GLY A 120 9.23 5.48 3.33
C GLY A 120 8.65 5.40 4.74
N LEU A 121 8.87 4.27 5.41
CA LEU A 121 8.42 4.08 6.79
C LEU A 121 9.03 5.11 7.74
N THR A 122 10.28 5.51 7.53
CA THR A 122 10.94 6.58 8.29
C THR A 122 10.30 7.93 8.05
N ALA A 123 9.94 8.26 6.80
CA ALA A 123 9.23 9.48 6.48
C ALA A 123 7.83 9.51 7.13
N LEU A 124 7.10 8.38 7.08
CA LEU A 124 5.82 8.21 7.76
C LEU A 124 5.94 8.37 9.28
N PHE A 125 6.97 7.76 9.88
CA PHE A 125 7.26 7.93 11.31
C PHE A 125 7.53 9.39 11.67
N LYS A 126 8.31 10.11 10.87
CA LYS A 126 8.58 11.53 11.08
C LYS A 126 7.32 12.38 10.97
N PHE A 127 6.38 12.03 10.08
CA PHE A 127 5.10 12.73 9.94
C PHE A 127 4.25 12.65 11.22
N PHE A 128 4.18 11.46 11.84
CA PHE A 128 3.37 11.24 13.04
C PHE A 128 4.08 11.51 14.37
N LYS A 129 5.42 11.48 14.41
CA LYS A 129 6.22 11.67 15.63
C LYS A 129 5.82 12.90 16.47
N PRO A 130 5.52 14.09 15.89
CA PRO A 130 5.10 15.26 16.67
C PRO A 130 3.88 15.03 17.56
N PHE A 131 3.01 14.07 17.21
CA PHE A 131 1.79 13.76 17.96
C PHE A 131 1.97 12.66 19.02
N PHE A 132 3.12 11.98 19.02
CA PHE A 132 3.43 10.86 19.92
C PHE A 132 4.75 11.07 20.68
N THR A 133 5.12 12.30 21.02
CA THR A 133 6.39 12.62 21.68
C THR A 133 6.66 11.73 22.91
N ALA A 134 5.68 11.61 23.81
CA ALA A 134 5.75 10.75 25.00
C ALA A 134 5.63 9.23 24.71
N LYS A 135 5.19 8.84 23.50
CA LYS A 135 4.84 7.46 23.12
C LYS A 135 5.60 6.98 21.87
N THR A 136 6.80 7.53 21.65
CA THR A 136 7.58 7.34 20.43
C THR A 136 7.89 5.85 20.15
N ARG A 137 8.08 5.02 21.19
CA ARG A 137 8.32 3.57 21.05
C ARG A 137 7.12 2.83 20.46
N VAL A 138 5.92 3.20 20.90
CA VAL A 138 4.67 2.58 20.45
C VAL A 138 4.38 2.95 19.00
N LEU A 139 4.62 4.22 18.64
CA LEU A 139 4.57 4.67 17.25
C LEU A 139 5.55 3.89 16.37
N PHE A 140 6.76 3.62 16.88
CA PHE A 140 7.74 2.82 16.17
C PHE A 140 7.23 1.39 15.90
N TYR A 141 6.62 0.73 16.89
CA TYR A 141 6.04 -0.61 16.68
C TYR A 141 4.90 -0.59 15.66
N ALA A 142 4.00 0.41 15.74
CA ALA A 142 2.87 0.55 14.83
C ALA A 142 3.26 0.84 13.37
N ILE A 143 4.47 1.35 13.11
CA ILE A 143 4.91 1.65 11.74
C ILE A 143 5.87 0.57 11.22
N PHE A 144 6.81 0.12 12.04
CA PHE A 144 7.91 -0.71 11.57
C PHE A 144 7.74 -2.20 11.87
N LEU A 145 6.96 -2.60 12.89
CA LEU A 145 6.93 -3.98 13.38
C LEU A 145 5.60 -4.72 13.18
N ILE A 146 4.68 -4.15 12.41
CA ILE A 146 3.48 -4.89 11.98
C ILE A 146 3.93 -6.05 11.08
N PRO A 147 3.58 -7.32 11.38
CA PRO A 147 4.06 -8.50 10.65
C PRO A 147 3.88 -8.40 9.13
N SER A 148 2.71 -8.02 8.65
CA SER A 148 2.42 -7.87 7.21
C SER A 148 3.24 -6.73 6.57
N VAL A 149 3.46 -5.62 7.30
CA VAL A 149 4.27 -4.50 6.82
C VAL A 149 5.75 -4.91 6.70
N LEU A 150 6.25 -5.67 7.67
CA LEU A 150 7.60 -6.25 7.61
C LEU A 150 7.72 -7.28 6.49
N PHE A 151 6.78 -8.20 6.38
CA PHE A 151 6.87 -9.30 5.43
C PHE A 151 6.73 -8.83 3.98
N TRP A 152 5.60 -8.21 3.64
CA TRP A 152 5.30 -7.79 2.27
C TRP A 152 6.07 -6.53 1.87
N GLY A 153 6.30 -5.62 2.81
CA GLY A 153 7.09 -4.42 2.57
C GLY A 153 8.60 -4.69 2.53
N SER A 154 9.06 -5.94 2.68
CA SER A 154 10.48 -6.30 2.54
C SER A 154 10.80 -7.17 1.33
N GLY A 155 9.77 -7.66 0.65
CA GLY A 155 9.92 -8.39 -0.60
C GLY A 155 10.32 -7.51 -1.77
N LEU A 156 10.82 -8.16 -2.82
CA LEU A 156 10.99 -7.55 -4.15
C LEU A 156 9.64 -7.34 -4.85
N LEU A 157 8.79 -6.56 -4.20
CA LEU A 157 7.39 -6.33 -4.54
C LEU A 157 7.08 -4.82 -4.53
N LYS A 158 5.86 -4.49 -4.97
CA LYS A 158 5.43 -3.10 -5.20
C LYS A 158 5.11 -2.36 -3.90
N GLU A 159 4.79 -3.09 -2.83
CA GLU A 159 4.43 -2.53 -1.52
C GLU A 159 5.54 -1.64 -0.96
N SER A 160 6.81 -1.96 -1.23
CA SER A 160 7.96 -1.13 -0.85
C SER A 160 7.92 0.27 -1.47
N PHE A 161 7.52 0.40 -2.74
CA PHE A 161 7.35 1.70 -3.39
C PHE A 161 6.12 2.44 -2.90
N ILE A 162 5.06 1.72 -2.56
CA ILE A 162 3.85 2.32 -1.99
C ILE A 162 4.18 2.95 -0.63
N LEU A 163 4.88 2.21 0.25
CA LEU A 163 5.32 2.73 1.56
C LEU A 163 6.26 3.93 1.41
N PHE A 164 7.16 3.90 0.41
CA PHE A 164 8.02 5.02 0.05
C PHE A 164 7.22 6.26 -0.37
N GLY A 165 6.37 6.14 -1.39
CA GLY A 165 5.55 7.23 -1.90
C GLY A 165 4.62 7.80 -0.83
N LEU A 166 3.95 6.95 -0.04
CA LEU A 166 3.07 7.37 1.04
C LEU A 166 3.80 8.19 2.11
N GLY A 167 4.94 7.68 2.60
CA GLY A 167 5.69 8.34 3.65
C GLY A 167 6.22 9.71 3.22
N PHE A 168 6.82 9.79 2.03
CA PHE A 168 7.37 11.05 1.51
C PHE A 168 6.29 12.05 1.08
N LEU A 169 5.15 11.59 0.55
CA LEU A 169 4.02 12.45 0.23
C LEU A 169 3.53 13.18 1.49
N LEU A 170 3.24 12.43 2.56
CA LEU A 170 2.70 12.99 3.79
C LEU A 170 3.72 13.89 4.51
N LEU A 171 4.96 13.42 4.65
CA LEU A 171 6.00 14.20 5.31
C LEU A 171 6.27 15.52 4.55
N SER A 172 6.45 15.46 3.24
CA SER A 172 6.77 16.65 2.44
C SER A 172 5.61 17.64 2.43
N LEU A 173 4.37 17.16 2.41
CA LEU A 173 3.20 18.02 2.51
C LEU A 173 3.12 18.72 3.88
N GLN A 174 3.36 17.99 4.97
CA GLN A 174 3.44 18.59 6.30
C GLN A 174 4.57 19.63 6.38
N GLN A 175 5.75 19.32 5.86
CA GLN A 175 6.88 20.24 5.87
C GLN A 175 6.61 21.50 5.04
N LEU A 176 5.89 21.40 3.92
CA LEU A 176 5.47 22.56 3.13
C LEU A 176 4.63 23.56 3.95
N PHE A 177 3.81 23.06 4.87
CA PHE A 177 2.98 23.89 5.76
C PHE A 177 3.75 24.50 6.93
N ILE A 178 4.80 23.84 7.41
CA ILE A 178 5.63 24.34 8.52
C ILE A 178 6.70 25.31 7.98
N HIS A 179 7.49 24.85 7.01
CA HIS A 179 8.59 25.60 6.39
C HIS A 179 8.57 25.38 4.87
N PHE A 180 8.06 26.38 4.14
CA PHE A 180 8.01 26.30 2.69
C PHE A 180 9.41 26.24 2.07
N LYS A 181 9.67 25.17 1.31
CA LYS A 181 10.86 25.00 0.47
C LYS A 181 10.44 24.33 -0.83
N TRP A 182 10.89 24.87 -1.97
CA TRP A 182 10.43 24.45 -3.31
C TRP A 182 10.67 22.96 -3.61
N TYR A 183 11.76 22.38 -3.10
CA TYR A 183 12.05 20.96 -3.33
C TYR A 183 10.99 20.01 -2.72
N TYR A 184 10.22 20.45 -1.71
CA TYR A 184 9.10 19.64 -1.21
C TYR A 184 8.01 19.45 -2.28
N LEU A 185 7.80 20.42 -3.17
CA LEU A 185 6.87 20.28 -4.29
C LEU A 185 7.33 19.19 -5.27
N ILE A 186 8.65 19.11 -5.52
CA ILE A 186 9.23 18.05 -6.35
C ILE A 186 9.06 16.69 -5.69
N ILE A 187 9.33 16.58 -4.39
CA ILE A 187 9.15 15.31 -3.66
C ILE A 187 7.67 14.89 -3.64
N ILE A 188 6.74 15.84 -3.48
CA ILE A 188 5.29 15.58 -3.57
C ILE A 188 4.93 15.07 -4.97
N LEU A 189 5.40 15.73 -6.03
CA LEU A 189 5.14 15.32 -7.41
C LEU A 189 5.69 13.92 -7.70
N LEU A 190 6.95 13.65 -7.31
CA LEU A 190 7.57 12.34 -7.49
C LEU A 190 6.84 11.25 -6.68
N SER A 191 6.44 11.55 -5.44
CA SER A 191 5.68 10.62 -4.61
C SER A 191 4.31 10.32 -5.23
N PHE A 192 3.64 11.34 -5.77
CA PHE A 192 2.37 11.19 -6.48
C PHE A 192 2.52 10.30 -7.73
N ILE A 193 3.55 10.55 -8.56
CA ILE A 193 3.85 9.74 -9.75
C ILE A 193 4.13 8.29 -9.36
N ILE A 194 4.97 8.05 -8.34
CA ILE A 194 5.25 6.69 -7.85
C ILE A 194 3.97 5.98 -7.43
N LEU A 195 3.09 6.63 -6.66
CA LEU A 195 1.82 6.04 -6.23
C LEU A 195 0.86 5.79 -7.39
N LEU A 196 0.78 6.72 -8.35
CA LEU A 196 -0.05 6.59 -9.55
C LEU A 196 0.35 5.36 -10.38
N TYR A 197 1.64 5.19 -10.66
CA TYR A 197 2.15 4.07 -11.48
C TYR A 197 2.32 2.76 -10.71
N THR A 198 2.37 2.78 -9.38
CA THR A 198 2.39 1.54 -8.58
C THR A 198 1.00 1.02 -8.30
N LYS A 199 0.12 1.80 -7.65
CA LYS A 199 -1.24 1.41 -7.28
C LYS A 199 -2.10 2.67 -7.09
N TYR A 200 -2.69 3.15 -8.18
CA TYR A 200 -3.54 4.34 -8.16
C TYR A 200 -4.70 4.28 -7.13
N TYR A 201 -5.21 3.09 -6.78
CA TYR A 201 -6.27 2.96 -5.77
C TYR A 201 -5.84 3.43 -4.38
N VAL A 202 -4.54 3.34 -4.04
CA VAL A 202 -4.00 3.85 -2.76
C VAL A 202 -4.09 5.37 -2.74
N LEU A 203 -3.77 5.99 -3.87
CA LEU A 203 -3.91 7.43 -4.04
C LEU A 203 -5.38 7.84 -4.02
N SER A 204 -6.28 7.09 -4.69
CA SER A 204 -7.73 7.32 -4.64
C SER A 204 -8.26 7.30 -3.21
N ALA A 205 -7.82 6.34 -2.39
CA ALA A 205 -8.19 6.27 -0.97
C ALA A 205 -7.64 7.44 -0.15
N LEU A 206 -6.54 8.06 -0.57
CA LEU A 206 -5.97 9.24 0.08
C LEU A 206 -6.65 10.57 -0.29
N ILE A 207 -7.42 10.65 -1.38
CA ILE A 207 -7.92 11.95 -1.87
C ILE A 207 -8.74 12.68 -0.80
N LEU A 208 -9.68 11.99 -0.15
CA LEU A 208 -10.53 12.57 0.89
C LEU A 208 -9.74 13.02 2.14
N PRO A 209 -8.92 12.17 2.79
CA PRO A 209 -8.10 12.61 3.93
C PRO A 209 -7.07 13.68 3.56
N LEU A 210 -6.48 13.63 2.36
CA LEU A 210 -5.47 14.61 1.94
C LEU A 210 -6.10 15.98 1.66
N SER A 211 -7.20 16.03 0.92
CA SER A 211 -7.93 17.27 0.65
C SER A 211 -8.45 17.91 1.95
N SER A 212 -9.05 17.12 2.84
CA SER A 212 -9.47 17.60 4.16
C SER A 212 -8.29 18.10 5.00
N TYR A 213 -7.10 17.49 4.89
CA TYR A 213 -5.87 18.00 5.51
C TYR A 213 -5.44 19.37 4.97
N LEU A 214 -5.48 19.57 3.64
CA LEU A 214 -5.20 20.88 3.04
C LEU A 214 -6.19 21.94 3.55
N ILE A 215 -7.48 21.62 3.53
CA ILE A 215 -8.57 22.52 3.97
C ILE A 215 -8.43 22.83 5.45
N TYR A 216 -8.18 21.83 6.29
CA TYR A 216 -8.02 21.97 7.74
C TYR A 216 -6.86 22.87 8.14
N ASN A 217 -5.77 22.87 7.38
CA ASN A 217 -4.60 23.69 7.70
C ASN A 217 -4.62 25.09 7.06
N LYS A 218 -5.28 25.26 5.89
CA LYS A 218 -5.24 26.52 5.14
C LYS A 218 -6.53 27.32 5.14
N ILE A 219 -7.68 26.67 5.02
CA ILE A 219 -8.97 27.34 4.77
C ILE A 219 -9.80 27.37 6.06
N MET A 220 -10.11 26.20 6.61
CA MET A 220 -10.99 26.01 7.75
C MET A 220 -10.20 25.62 8.99
N ARG A 221 -9.28 26.50 9.39
CA ARG A 221 -8.27 26.23 10.44
C ARG A 221 -8.89 25.59 11.68
N ASN A 222 -8.40 24.40 12.02
CA ASN A 222 -8.80 23.61 13.19
C ASN A 222 -10.27 23.15 13.23
N LYS A 223 -11.04 23.29 12.14
CA LYS A 223 -12.45 22.86 12.07
C LYS A 223 -12.57 21.51 11.36
N LEU A 224 -12.40 20.42 12.11
CA LEU A 224 -12.46 19.04 11.64
C LEU A 224 -13.66 18.77 10.70
N ILE A 225 -14.87 18.90 11.24
CA ILE A 225 -16.12 18.48 10.57
C ILE A 225 -16.30 19.26 9.27
N ILE A 226 -16.12 20.58 9.31
CA ILE A 226 -16.28 21.44 8.15
C ILE A 226 -15.23 21.12 7.08
N SER A 227 -13.99 20.80 7.48
CA SER A 227 -12.93 20.45 6.53
C SER A 227 -13.25 19.16 5.76
N TYR A 228 -13.79 18.15 6.46
CA TYR A 228 -14.22 16.89 5.84
C TYR A 228 -15.47 17.04 4.98
N LEU A 229 -16.48 17.78 5.45
CA LEU A 229 -17.68 18.06 4.68
C LEU A 229 -17.36 18.80 3.38
N PHE A 230 -16.50 19.82 3.45
CA PHE A 230 -16.07 20.56 2.27
C PHE A 230 -15.27 19.68 1.30
N ALA A 231 -14.33 18.88 1.82
CA ALA A 231 -13.57 17.92 1.02
C ALA A 231 -14.48 16.91 0.30
N PHE A 232 -15.49 16.40 1.00
CA PHE A 232 -16.45 15.45 0.46
C PHE A 232 -17.34 16.09 -0.61
N ILE A 233 -17.88 17.29 -0.37
CA ILE A 233 -18.67 18.03 -1.36
C ILE A 233 -17.84 18.33 -2.61
N LEU A 234 -16.58 18.73 -2.45
CA LEU A 234 -15.66 18.96 -3.57
C LEU A 234 -15.42 17.68 -4.38
N LEU A 235 -15.26 16.53 -3.71
CA LEU A 235 -15.08 15.25 -4.39
C LEU A 235 -16.34 14.82 -5.15
N LEU A 236 -17.53 15.01 -4.55
CA LEU A 236 -18.81 14.73 -5.21
C LEU A 236 -19.04 15.63 -6.41
N SER A 237 -18.71 16.92 -6.32
CA SER A 237 -18.87 17.84 -7.44
C SER A 237 -17.93 17.48 -8.60
N LEU A 238 -16.68 17.13 -8.31
CA LEU A 238 -15.73 16.64 -9.33
C LEU A 238 -16.20 15.33 -9.98
N ALA A 239 -16.72 14.38 -9.18
CA ALA A 239 -17.26 13.13 -9.70
C ALA A 239 -18.50 13.37 -10.58
N PHE A 240 -19.39 14.28 -10.19
CA PHE A 240 -20.58 14.66 -10.95
C PHE A 240 -20.21 15.35 -12.28
N ILE A 241 -19.22 16.25 -12.26
CA ILE A 241 -18.68 16.88 -13.47
C ILE A 241 -18.07 15.83 -14.41
N ALA A 242 -17.28 14.89 -13.88
CA ALA A 242 -16.67 13.82 -14.68
C ALA A 242 -17.74 12.89 -15.30
N TRP A 243 -18.80 12.61 -14.55
CA TRP A 243 -19.94 11.82 -15.03
C TRP A 243 -20.68 12.53 -16.16
N ILE A 244 -21.05 13.80 -16.01
CA ILE A 244 -21.74 14.56 -17.06
C ILE A 244 -20.86 14.74 -18.31
N SER A 245 -19.59 15.09 -18.12
CA SER A 245 -18.72 15.46 -19.24
C SER A 245 -18.22 14.27 -20.05
N LYS A 246 -17.98 13.12 -19.41
CA LYS A 246 -17.33 11.95 -20.03
C LYS A 246 -18.09 10.64 -19.86
N GLY A 247 -19.27 10.66 -19.24
CA GLY A 247 -19.97 9.44 -18.84
C GLY A 247 -19.19 8.60 -17.83
N PHE A 248 -18.16 9.17 -17.18
CA PHE A 248 -17.27 8.42 -16.30
C PHE A 248 -17.93 8.18 -14.95
N ASN A 249 -18.16 6.91 -14.63
CA ASN A 249 -18.64 6.51 -13.31
C ASN A 249 -17.49 5.88 -12.49
N PRO A 250 -17.10 6.49 -11.35
CA PRO A 250 -16.01 5.95 -10.52
C PRO A 250 -16.33 4.58 -9.92
N PHE A 251 -17.60 4.21 -9.77
CA PHE A 251 -18.00 2.88 -9.30
C PHE A 251 -17.69 1.79 -10.31
N ASP A 252 -17.72 2.09 -11.62
CA ASP A 252 -17.42 1.13 -12.67
C ASP A 252 -15.96 0.66 -12.58
N LEU A 253 -15.04 1.50 -12.11
CA LEU A 253 -13.66 1.07 -11.85
C LEU A 253 -13.58 -0.04 -10.80
N ILE A 254 -14.41 0.01 -9.76
CA ILE A 254 -14.46 -1.01 -8.71
C ILE A 254 -15.13 -2.27 -9.25
N VAL A 255 -16.26 -2.12 -9.95
CA VAL A 255 -17.01 -3.24 -10.56
C VAL A 255 -16.14 -3.98 -11.58
N ASN A 256 -15.52 -3.27 -12.52
CA ASN A 256 -14.65 -3.86 -13.54
C ASN A 256 -13.47 -4.61 -12.91
N LYS A 257 -12.85 -4.02 -11.87
CA LYS A 257 -11.73 -4.67 -11.18
C LYS A 257 -12.18 -5.91 -10.42
N HIS A 258 -13.33 -5.86 -9.78
CA HIS A 258 -13.93 -7.03 -9.13
C HIS A 258 -14.17 -8.16 -10.15
N GLN A 259 -14.79 -7.86 -11.29
CA GLN A 259 -15.06 -8.84 -12.33
C GLN A 259 -13.78 -9.44 -12.94
N GLU A 260 -12.71 -8.63 -13.09
CA GLU A 260 -11.39 -9.12 -13.52
C GLU A 260 -10.83 -10.16 -12.55
N PHE A 261 -10.88 -9.90 -11.25
CA PHE A 261 -10.41 -10.84 -10.22
C PHE A 261 -11.29 -12.09 -10.11
N PHE A 262 -12.60 -11.96 -10.28
CA PHE A 262 -13.51 -13.10 -10.33
C PHE A 262 -13.17 -14.01 -11.50
N ARG A 263 -13.05 -13.46 -12.71
CA ARG A 263 -12.64 -14.23 -13.90
C ARG A 263 -11.25 -14.84 -13.74
N PHE A 264 -10.32 -14.14 -13.10
CA PHE A 264 -9.01 -14.70 -12.82
C PHE A 264 -9.10 -15.91 -11.88
N ASN A 265 -9.90 -15.82 -10.80
CA ASN A 265 -10.06 -16.91 -9.84
C ASN A 265 -10.84 -18.11 -10.40
N THR A 266 -11.72 -17.92 -11.39
CA THR A 266 -12.38 -19.04 -12.08
C THR A 266 -11.41 -19.79 -13.01
N ILE A 267 -10.48 -19.08 -13.64
CA ILE A 267 -9.47 -19.69 -14.54
C ILE A 267 -8.32 -20.31 -13.74
N PHE A 268 -7.86 -19.64 -12.68
CA PHE A 268 -6.75 -20.06 -11.82
C PHE A 268 -7.22 -20.20 -10.37
N PRO A 269 -7.95 -21.29 -10.04
CA PRO A 269 -8.51 -21.47 -8.72
C PRO A 269 -7.41 -21.53 -7.65
N SER A 270 -7.56 -20.70 -6.62
CA SER A 270 -6.65 -20.69 -5.47
C SER A 270 -7.28 -21.39 -4.27
N ASN A 271 -6.51 -22.25 -3.60
CA ASN A 271 -6.89 -22.85 -2.31
C ASN A 271 -7.14 -21.79 -1.21
N SER A 272 -6.65 -20.56 -1.40
CA SER A 272 -6.83 -19.42 -0.50
C SER A 272 -7.93 -18.45 -0.95
N SER A 273 -8.69 -18.82 -1.97
CA SER A 273 -9.85 -18.05 -2.42
C SER A 273 -11.02 -18.18 -1.44
N PHE A 274 -11.88 -17.18 -1.42
CA PHE A 274 -13.08 -17.16 -0.59
C PHE A 274 -14.26 -16.55 -1.33
N GLU A 275 -15.47 -16.95 -0.94
CA GLU A 275 -16.69 -16.44 -1.54
C GLU A 275 -16.95 -14.99 -1.12
N MET A 276 -17.34 -14.17 -2.10
CA MET A 276 -17.80 -12.81 -1.86
C MET A 276 -18.97 -12.46 -2.80
N PRO A 277 -19.83 -11.51 -2.42
CA PRO A 277 -20.95 -11.09 -3.26
C PRO A 277 -20.47 -10.49 -4.59
N TYR A 278 -21.18 -10.81 -5.68
CA TYR A 278 -20.86 -10.29 -7.00
C TYR A 278 -21.31 -8.82 -7.15
N LEU A 279 -20.45 -7.99 -7.74
CA LEU A 279 -20.73 -6.57 -8.00
C LEU A 279 -21.25 -6.34 -9.42
N ILE A 280 -22.35 -5.60 -9.51
CA ILE A 280 -23.07 -5.32 -10.77
C ILE A 280 -23.04 -3.81 -11.06
N ASP A 281 -23.37 -3.00 -10.05
CA ASP A 281 -23.58 -1.57 -10.18
C ASP A 281 -23.11 -0.79 -8.93
N TRP A 282 -23.28 0.54 -8.95
CA TRP A 282 -22.95 1.41 -7.82
C TRP A 282 -23.70 1.04 -6.53
N TRP A 283 -24.93 0.54 -6.64
CA TRP A 283 -25.71 0.13 -5.47
C TRP A 283 -25.12 -1.10 -4.80
N SER A 284 -24.71 -2.10 -5.60
CA SER A 284 -24.02 -3.29 -5.09
C SER A 284 -22.71 -2.95 -4.37
N VAL A 285 -21.96 -1.95 -4.84
CA VAL A 285 -20.75 -1.44 -4.18
C VAL A 285 -21.07 -0.92 -2.78
N ILE A 286 -22.09 -0.08 -2.64
CA ILE A 286 -22.49 0.48 -1.34
C ILE A 286 -23.04 -0.62 -0.42
N LYS A 287 -23.96 -1.44 -0.93
CA LYS A 287 -24.60 -2.53 -0.19
C LYS A 287 -23.59 -3.51 0.41
N TYR A 288 -22.51 -3.84 -0.32
CA TYR A 288 -21.52 -4.82 0.12
C TYR A 288 -20.25 -4.20 0.72
N THR A 289 -20.16 -2.87 0.84
CA THR A 289 -19.06 -2.21 1.55
C THR A 289 -18.88 -2.70 3.00
N PRO A 290 -19.94 -2.94 3.80
CA PRO A 290 -19.78 -3.54 5.13
C PRO A 290 -19.15 -4.94 5.09
N ASN A 291 -19.49 -5.77 4.10
CA ASN A 291 -18.86 -7.08 3.91
C ASN A 291 -17.37 -6.94 3.57
N ALA A 292 -17.00 -5.94 2.75
CA ALA A 292 -15.61 -5.65 2.44
C ALA A 292 -14.77 -5.30 3.68
N TRP A 293 -15.35 -4.58 4.65
CA TRP A 293 -14.68 -4.29 5.93
C TRP A 293 -14.49 -5.55 6.77
N VAL A 294 -15.49 -6.45 6.81
CA VAL A 294 -15.32 -7.76 7.47
C VAL A 294 -14.20 -8.55 6.80
N ASN A 295 -14.15 -8.57 5.47
CA ASN A 295 -13.12 -9.28 4.70
C ASN A 295 -11.70 -8.75 4.96
N THR A 296 -11.54 -7.46 5.24
CA THR A 296 -10.22 -6.80 5.35
C THR A 296 -9.74 -6.62 6.78
N LEU A 297 -10.65 -6.30 7.72
CA LEU A 297 -10.33 -6.08 9.14
C LEU A 297 -10.31 -7.37 9.94
N ILE A 298 -11.24 -8.29 9.65
CA ILE A 298 -11.48 -9.47 10.49
C ILE A 298 -10.94 -10.73 9.82
N ARG A 299 -11.20 -10.93 8.53
CA ARG A 299 -10.76 -12.13 7.80
C ARG A 299 -9.31 -12.01 7.29
N PRO A 300 -8.58 -13.13 7.13
CA PRO A 300 -8.99 -14.52 7.34
C PRO A 300 -9.25 -14.86 8.81
N TYR A 301 -10.26 -15.67 9.08
CA TYR A 301 -10.43 -16.27 10.41
C TYR A 301 -9.36 -17.35 10.67
N LEU A 302 -9.13 -17.71 11.93
CA LEU A 302 -8.18 -18.76 12.31
C LEU A 302 -8.50 -20.09 11.60
N TRP A 303 -9.78 -20.45 11.48
CA TRP A 303 -10.24 -21.68 10.82
C TRP A 303 -10.25 -21.61 9.28
N GLU A 304 -10.10 -20.42 8.68
CA GLU A 304 -9.95 -20.25 7.23
C GLU A 304 -8.49 -20.37 6.78
N SER A 305 -7.57 -20.54 7.73
CA SER A 305 -6.13 -20.48 7.49
C SER A 305 -5.60 -21.81 6.92
N LYS A 306 -5.72 -21.97 5.60
CA LYS A 306 -5.22 -23.14 4.86
C LYS A 306 -3.72 -23.08 4.50
N SER A 307 -3.03 -21.99 4.84
CA SER A 307 -1.58 -21.87 4.68
C SER A 307 -0.95 -21.11 5.84
N PRO A 308 0.35 -21.32 6.13
CA PRO A 308 1.05 -20.62 7.20
C PRO A 308 0.98 -19.08 7.08
N PHE A 309 0.97 -18.55 5.85
CA PHE A 309 0.88 -17.10 5.61
C PHE A 309 -0.49 -16.54 5.96
N VAL A 310 -1.55 -17.27 5.62
CA VAL A 310 -2.92 -16.90 5.98
C VAL A 310 -3.09 -16.99 7.50
N LEU A 311 -2.44 -17.95 8.16
CA LEU A 311 -2.43 -18.07 9.62
C LEU A 311 -1.73 -16.89 10.31
N ILE A 312 -0.55 -16.48 9.83
CA ILE A 312 0.14 -15.30 10.38
C ILE A 312 -0.74 -14.05 10.23
N SER A 313 -1.45 -13.93 9.11
CA SER A 313 -2.39 -12.82 8.92
C SER A 313 -3.62 -12.89 9.82
N SER A 314 -4.15 -14.08 10.12
CA SER A 314 -5.30 -14.19 11.02
C SER A 314 -4.91 -13.86 12.46
N LEU A 315 -3.70 -14.24 12.89
CA LEU A 315 -3.11 -13.79 14.16
C LEU A 315 -2.91 -12.27 14.20
N GLU A 316 -2.43 -11.66 13.11
CA GLU A 316 -2.31 -10.20 13.00
C GLU A 316 -3.68 -9.49 13.15
N ASN A 317 -4.74 -10.02 12.54
CA ASN A 317 -6.09 -9.46 12.70
C ASN A 317 -6.56 -9.53 14.16
N LEU A 318 -6.25 -10.61 14.89
CA LEU A 318 -6.56 -10.70 16.32
C LEU A 318 -5.85 -9.63 17.14
N ILE A 319 -4.62 -9.26 16.77
CA ILE A 319 -3.91 -8.14 17.42
C ILE A 319 -4.67 -6.84 17.18
N PHE A 320 -5.14 -6.57 15.96
CA PHE A 320 -5.93 -5.37 15.67
C PHE A 320 -7.29 -5.36 16.38
N ILE A 321 -7.97 -6.50 16.48
CA ILE A 321 -9.20 -6.65 17.27
C ILE A 321 -8.92 -6.40 18.75
N GLY A 322 -7.82 -6.93 19.29
CA GLY A 322 -7.37 -6.66 20.64
C GLY A 322 -7.09 -5.18 20.89
N LEU A 323 -6.41 -4.51 19.96
CA LEU A 323 -6.19 -3.05 20.03
C LEU A 323 -7.51 -2.26 20.00
N LEU A 324 -8.49 -2.69 19.19
CA LEU A 324 -9.81 -2.07 19.16
C LEU A 324 -10.54 -2.23 20.50
N ILE A 325 -10.50 -3.42 21.09
CA ILE A 325 -11.07 -3.68 22.44
C ILE A 325 -10.36 -2.82 23.48
N LEU A 326 -9.04 -2.72 23.45
CA LEU A 326 -8.28 -1.85 24.35
C LEU A 326 -8.66 -0.37 24.17
N ALA A 327 -8.91 0.10 22.95
CA ALA A 327 -9.38 1.46 22.70
C ALA A 327 -10.76 1.73 23.31
N MET A 328 -11.64 0.72 23.36
CA MET A 328 -12.96 0.82 24.00
C MET A 328 -12.87 0.75 25.53
N LEU A 329 -12.02 -0.12 26.08
CA LEU A 329 -11.88 -0.32 27.54
C LEU A 329 -11.03 0.77 28.21
N PHE A 330 -10.04 1.32 27.50
CA PHE A 330 -9.11 2.34 28.00
C PHE A 330 -9.09 3.56 27.06
N PRO A 331 -10.23 4.25 26.88
CA PRO A 331 -10.32 5.37 25.95
C PRO A 331 -9.51 6.56 26.45
N ASN A 332 -8.64 7.10 25.61
CA ASN A 332 -7.99 8.38 25.83
C ASN A 332 -9.03 9.49 25.68
N ARG A 333 -9.37 10.19 26.76
CA ARG A 333 -10.38 11.26 26.74
C ARG A 333 -9.79 12.67 26.74
N LYS A 334 -8.51 12.84 27.01
CA LYS A 334 -7.89 14.16 27.27
C LYS A 334 -7.05 14.67 26.11
N ASN A 335 -6.30 13.80 25.45
CA ASN A 335 -5.24 14.19 24.51
C ASN A 335 -5.39 13.52 23.13
N VAL A 336 -6.62 13.44 22.61
CA VAL A 336 -6.88 12.84 21.29
C VAL A 336 -6.85 13.92 20.22
N ASN A 337 -5.94 13.78 19.26
CA ASN A 337 -5.99 14.59 18.05
C ASN A 337 -6.98 13.97 17.05
N TRP A 338 -8.25 14.31 17.21
CA TRP A 338 -9.35 13.77 16.39
C TRP A 338 -9.17 13.97 14.89
N PHE A 339 -8.47 15.03 14.47
CA PHE A 339 -8.16 15.23 13.05
C PHE A 339 -7.35 14.08 12.49
N TYR A 340 -6.24 13.71 13.15
CA TYR A 340 -5.41 12.60 12.65
C TYR A 340 -6.06 11.24 12.85
N VAL A 341 -6.95 11.08 13.84
CA VAL A 341 -7.78 9.87 13.96
C VAL A 341 -8.68 9.71 12.73
N VAL A 342 -9.47 10.74 12.40
CA VAL A 342 -10.37 10.70 11.23
C VAL A 342 -9.56 10.63 9.93
N PHE A 343 -8.39 11.27 9.84
CA PHE A 343 -7.46 11.13 8.71
C PHE A 343 -7.07 9.67 8.46
N CYS A 344 -6.59 9.00 9.52
CA CYS A 344 -6.17 7.60 9.41
C CYS A 344 -7.36 6.68 9.12
N LEU A 345 -8.48 6.84 9.83
CA LEU A 345 -9.66 5.99 9.64
C LEU A 345 -10.30 6.20 8.27
N SER A 346 -10.45 7.43 7.78
CA SER A 346 -11.00 7.67 6.44
C SER A 346 -10.13 7.06 5.35
N PHE A 347 -8.80 7.18 5.44
CA PHE A 347 -7.88 6.48 4.53
C PHE A 347 -8.09 4.96 4.58
N VAL A 348 -8.05 4.37 5.78
CA VAL A 348 -8.18 2.93 5.98
C VAL A 348 -9.51 2.41 5.47
N MET A 349 -10.63 3.05 5.84
CA MET A 349 -11.96 2.59 5.47
C MET A 349 -12.19 2.64 3.97
N VAL A 350 -11.74 3.70 3.27
CA VAL A 350 -11.85 3.76 1.79
C VAL A 350 -10.94 2.71 1.14
N LEU A 351 -9.69 2.61 1.59
CA LEU A 351 -8.74 1.63 1.06
C LEU A 351 -9.25 0.20 1.24
N PHE A 352 -9.78 -0.12 2.42
CA PHE A 352 -10.26 -1.44 2.79
C PHE A 352 -11.58 -1.77 2.12
N SER A 353 -12.44 -0.78 1.85
CA SER A 353 -13.58 -0.96 0.95
C SER A 353 -13.13 -1.41 -0.43
N ILE A 354 -12.21 -0.67 -1.07
CA ILE A 354 -11.74 -1.01 -2.43
C ILE A 354 -11.14 -2.42 -2.47
N ILE A 355 -10.29 -2.75 -1.51
CA ILE A 355 -9.62 -4.06 -1.43
C ILE A 355 -10.63 -5.19 -1.16
N GLY A 356 -11.47 -5.03 -0.12
CA GLY A 356 -12.41 -6.07 0.31
C GLY A 356 -13.56 -6.31 -0.67
N LEU A 357 -13.84 -5.34 -1.54
CA LEU A 357 -14.80 -5.46 -2.64
C LEU A 357 -14.20 -6.13 -3.88
N THR A 358 -12.88 -6.08 -4.08
CA THR A 358 -12.28 -6.49 -5.37
C THR A 358 -11.46 -7.77 -5.31
N ILE A 359 -10.97 -8.19 -4.13
CA ILE A 359 -9.97 -9.26 -4.03
C ILE A 359 -10.51 -10.50 -3.29
N PRO A 360 -10.92 -11.57 -4.00
CA PRO A 360 -11.43 -12.80 -3.41
C PRO A 360 -10.35 -13.83 -3.03
N ILE A 361 -9.12 -13.39 -2.75
CA ILE A 361 -7.97 -14.27 -2.47
C ILE A 361 -7.22 -13.76 -1.24
N PHE A 362 -7.14 -14.57 -0.17
CA PHE A 362 -6.52 -14.12 1.08
C PHE A 362 -5.06 -13.70 0.91
N GLY A 363 -4.24 -14.46 0.17
CA GLY A 363 -2.84 -14.10 -0.06
C GLY A 363 -2.66 -12.70 -0.67
N ALA A 364 -3.49 -12.34 -1.65
CA ALA A 364 -3.47 -11.02 -2.26
C ALA A 364 -4.08 -9.93 -1.37
N LEU A 365 -5.18 -10.25 -0.68
CA LEU A 365 -5.89 -9.32 0.21
C LEU A 365 -4.99 -8.85 1.36
N VAL A 366 -4.28 -9.78 2.00
CA VAL A 366 -3.36 -9.49 3.12
C VAL A 366 -2.21 -8.60 2.66
N ARG A 367 -1.70 -8.83 1.45
CA ARG A 367 -0.66 -7.98 0.87
C ARG A 367 -1.18 -6.58 0.55
N TYR A 368 -2.34 -6.46 -0.09
CA TYR A 368 -2.83 -5.17 -0.56
C TYR A 368 -3.30 -4.24 0.56
N LYS A 369 -3.66 -4.77 1.73
CA LYS A 369 -4.03 -3.97 2.91
C LYS A 369 -2.84 -3.37 3.66
N VAL A 370 -1.61 -3.84 3.40
CA VAL A 370 -0.36 -3.38 4.04
C VAL A 370 -0.23 -1.86 4.14
N PRO A 371 -0.54 -1.06 3.10
CA PRO A 371 -0.40 0.40 3.19
C PRO A 371 -1.32 1.05 4.25
N GLY A 372 -2.47 0.42 4.55
CA GLY A 372 -3.43 0.92 5.54
C GLY A 372 -3.14 0.50 6.98
N LEU A 373 -2.44 -0.61 7.20
CA LEU A 373 -2.22 -1.16 8.54
C LEU A 373 -1.50 -0.20 9.51
N PRO A 374 -0.43 0.54 9.10
CA PRO A 374 0.17 1.55 9.97
C PRO A 374 -0.82 2.64 10.39
N PHE A 375 -1.69 3.08 9.49
CA PHE A 375 -2.68 4.11 9.78
C PHE A 375 -3.76 3.59 10.72
N LEU A 376 -4.21 2.34 10.55
CA LEU A 376 -5.15 1.70 11.47
C LEU A 376 -4.54 1.60 12.88
N ALA A 377 -3.29 1.15 12.97
CA ALA A 377 -2.59 1.06 14.26
C ALA A 377 -2.46 2.44 14.91
N ILE A 378 -2.06 3.47 14.15
CA ILE A 378 -1.92 4.84 14.64
C ILE A 378 -3.27 5.42 15.11
N ALA A 379 -4.36 5.18 14.37
CA ALA A 379 -5.69 5.61 14.76
C ALA A 379 -6.10 5.00 16.11
N LEU A 380 -5.91 3.70 16.28
CA LEU A 380 -6.21 3.01 17.55
C LEU A 380 -5.31 3.52 18.69
N LEU A 381 -4.02 3.76 18.42
CA LEU A 381 -3.10 4.31 19.42
C LEU A 381 -3.47 5.72 19.88
N PHE A 382 -4.03 6.56 19.02
CA PHE A 382 -4.57 7.85 19.44
C PHE A 382 -5.74 7.68 20.43
N LEU A 383 -6.58 6.68 20.21
CA LEU A 383 -7.77 6.38 21.00
C LEU A 383 -7.47 5.68 22.32
N ILE A 384 -6.29 5.07 22.48
CA ILE A 384 -5.91 4.32 23.69
C ILE A 384 -5.16 5.20 24.71
N ASP A 385 -5.61 5.18 25.96
CA ASP A 385 -4.89 5.74 27.09
C ASP A 385 -3.76 4.79 27.55
N THR A 386 -2.60 4.97 26.95
CA THR A 386 -1.40 4.19 27.30
C THR A 386 -0.92 4.42 28.73
N ASP A 387 -1.19 5.58 29.34
CA ASP A 387 -0.69 5.88 30.68
C ASP A 387 -1.53 5.11 31.72
N LEU A 388 -2.85 5.07 31.52
CA LEU A 388 -3.74 4.20 32.28
C LEU A 388 -3.42 2.71 32.10
N LEU A 389 -3.01 2.29 30.90
CA LEU A 389 -2.56 0.92 30.67
C LEU A 389 -1.27 0.60 31.46
N LYS A 390 -0.31 1.53 31.52
CA LYS A 390 0.94 1.35 32.28
C LYS A 390 0.70 1.28 33.79
N THR A 391 -0.29 1.99 34.30
CA THR A 391 -0.64 1.95 35.73
C THR A 391 -1.33 0.64 36.09
N LYS A 392 -2.26 0.17 35.25
CA LYS A 392 -3.00 -1.08 35.49
C LYS A 392 -2.17 -2.34 35.22
N PHE A 393 -1.31 -2.31 34.19
CA PHE A 393 -0.47 -3.43 33.78
C PHE A 393 1.01 -3.02 33.81
N THR A 394 1.64 -3.21 34.97
CA THR A 394 3.02 -2.76 35.22
C THR A 394 4.05 -3.39 34.29
N PHE A 395 3.82 -4.61 33.78
CA PHE A 395 4.69 -5.25 32.80
C PHE A 395 4.78 -4.48 31.47
N LEU A 396 3.73 -3.72 31.10
CA LEU A 396 3.71 -2.92 29.87
C LEU A 396 4.65 -1.71 29.94
N LYS A 397 5.10 -1.26 31.11
CA LYS A 397 6.01 -0.10 31.25
C LYS A 397 7.34 -0.26 30.49
N LYS A 398 7.79 -1.50 30.26
CA LYS A 398 9.01 -1.78 29.49
C LYS A 398 8.76 -1.74 27.98
N ILE A 399 7.51 -1.95 27.56
CA ILE A 399 7.11 -2.10 26.15
C ILE A 399 6.57 -0.78 25.60
N ILE A 400 5.66 -0.15 26.34
CA ILE A 400 4.91 1.08 26.01
C ILE A 400 5.46 2.21 26.85
#